data_AF-A0A383E0L9-F1
#
_entry.id   AF-A0A383E0L9-F1
#
_cell.length_a   1.000
_cell.length_b   1.000
_cell.length_c   1.000
_cell.angle_alpha   90.00
_cell.angle_beta   90.00
_cell.angle_gamma   90.00
#
_symmetry.space_group_name_H-M   'P 1'
#
loop_
_entity.id
_entity.type
_entity.pdbx_description
1 polymer ?
#
loop_
_entity_poly.entity_id
_entity_poly.type
_entity_poly.pdbx_seq_one_letter_code
_entity_poly.pdbx_strand_id
1 'polypeptide(L)'
;VVKETDVEEPVRIVSPNGSVYVGEIVSGKPHGQGTFTSPNGYKYEGEWKDGKPVGQGTEIFPDGSKGIGEFREGKPWNTTHRDKNGNILYKVVNGKTIKP
;
A
#
# COMPACT_ATOMS: atom_id res chain seq x y z
N VAL A 1 35.51 -9.57 -6.09
CA VAL A 1 34.71 -9.96 -4.91
C VAL A 1 33.45 -9.11 -4.94
N VAL A 2 32.36 -9.66 -5.46
CA VAL A 2 31.05 -9.00 -5.38
C VAL A 2 30.65 -9.03 -3.92
N LYS A 3 30.44 -7.85 -3.32
CA LYS A 3 29.81 -7.77 -2.00
C LYS A 3 28.35 -8.15 -2.23
N GLU A 4 28.00 -9.39 -1.91
CA GLU A 4 26.61 -9.78 -1.74
C GLU A 4 26.03 -8.83 -0.69
N THR A 5 25.22 -7.89 -1.15
CA THR A 5 24.50 -6.95 -0.30
C THR A 5 23.64 -7.76 0.66
N ASP A 6 23.76 -7.46 1.95
CA ASP A 6 22.91 -8.00 3.01
C ASP A 6 21.44 -7.77 2.65
N VAL A 7 20.80 -8.74 1.99
CA VAL A 7 19.37 -8.70 1.72
C VAL A 7 18.69 -9.05 3.02
N GLU A 8 18.44 -8.02 3.85
CA GLU A 8 17.63 -8.19 5.05
C GLU A 8 16.24 -8.70 4.62
N GLU A 9 15.88 -9.90 5.08
CA GLU A 9 14.57 -10.47 4.79
C GLU A 9 13.46 -9.56 5.33
N PRO A 10 12.36 -9.37 4.60
CA PRO A 10 11.28 -8.51 5.05
C PRO A 10 10.65 -9.05 6.34
N VAL A 11 10.41 -8.16 7.31
CA VAL A 11 9.79 -8.51 8.59
C VAL A 11 8.32 -8.82 8.39
N ARG A 12 7.84 -9.92 8.98
CA ARG A 12 6.41 -10.26 9.02
C ARG A 12 5.81 -10.04 10.42
N ILE A 13 4.90 -9.08 10.53
CA ILE A 13 4.18 -8.76 11.78
C ILE A 13 2.73 -9.24 11.64
N VAL A 14 2.25 -9.99 12.64
CA VAL A 14 0.83 -10.35 12.79
C VAL A 14 0.27 -9.56 13.98
N SER A 15 -0.75 -8.74 13.71
CA SER A 15 -1.43 -7.94 14.71
C SER A 15 -2.52 -8.77 15.42
N PRO A 16 -2.92 -8.42 16.67
CA PRO A 16 -3.97 -9.13 17.39
C PRO A 16 -5.33 -9.16 16.67
N ASN A 17 -5.60 -8.16 15.83
CA ASN A 17 -6.80 -8.11 14.99
C ASN A 17 -6.71 -8.99 13.74
N GLY A 18 -5.65 -9.78 13.58
CA GLY A 18 -5.42 -10.67 12.43
C GLY A 18 -4.80 -9.98 11.20
N SER A 19 -4.56 -8.66 11.24
CA SER A 19 -3.88 -7.97 10.14
C SER A 19 -2.41 -8.35 10.08
N VAL A 20 -1.88 -8.47 8.86
CA VAL A 20 -0.50 -8.86 8.58
C VAL A 20 0.21 -7.72 7.85
N TYR A 21 1.41 -7.39 8.29
CA TYR A 21 2.34 -6.54 7.56
C TYR A 21 3.59 -7.34 7.19
N VAL A 22 4.07 -7.17 5.96
CA VAL A 22 5.32 -7.75 5.45
C VAL A 22 6.12 -6.63 4.79
N GLY A 23 7.30 -6.29 5.32
CA GLY A 23 8.12 -5.22 4.76
C GLY A 23 9.18 -4.71 5.73
N GLU A 24 9.72 -3.53 5.45
CA GLU A 24 10.71 -2.88 6.30
C GLU A 24 10.06 -2.23 7.53
N ILE A 25 10.74 -2.29 8.68
CA ILE A 25 10.27 -1.70 9.93
C ILE A 25 11.37 -0.81 10.50
N VAL A 26 11.04 0.46 10.73
CA VAL A 26 11.93 1.42 11.38
C VAL A 26 11.23 1.96 12.62
N SER A 27 11.88 1.87 13.78
CA SER A 27 11.33 2.35 15.07
C SER A 27 9.94 1.78 15.38
N GLY A 28 9.73 0.50 15.05
CA GLY A 28 8.46 -0.20 15.27
C GLY A 28 7.32 0.18 14.32
N LYS A 29 7.63 0.91 13.23
CA LYS A 29 6.63 1.35 12.24
C LYS A 29 6.98 0.86 10.83
N PRO A 30 5.97 0.54 9.99
CA PRO A 30 6.15 0.35 8.56
C PRO A 30 6.97 1.47 7.91
N HIS A 31 7.97 1.06 7.12
CA HIS A 31 8.86 1.93 6.37
C HIS A 31 9.18 1.28 5.01
N GLY A 32 9.78 2.04 4.10
CA GLY A 32 10.30 1.51 2.84
C GLY A 32 9.22 0.80 2.01
N GLN A 33 9.55 -0.34 1.41
CA GLN A 33 8.56 -1.16 0.70
C GLN A 33 7.85 -2.12 1.64
N GLY A 34 6.53 -2.24 1.51
CA GLY A 34 5.78 -3.18 2.31
C GLY A 34 4.36 -3.46 1.82
N THR A 35 3.86 -4.60 2.28
CA THR A 35 2.51 -5.08 2.07
C THR A 35 1.77 -5.16 3.39
N PHE A 36 0.63 -4.49 3.47
CA PHE A 36 -0.35 -4.66 4.55
C PHE A 36 -1.53 -5.47 4.01
N THR A 37 -2.02 -6.44 4.78
CA THR A 37 -3.23 -7.20 4.51
C THR A 37 -4.07 -7.25 5.76
N SER A 38 -5.32 -6.82 5.68
CA SER A 38 -6.29 -6.97 6.76
C SER A 38 -7.14 -8.23 6.57
N PRO A 39 -7.68 -8.81 7.65
CA PRO A 39 -8.48 -10.04 7.58
C PRO A 39 -9.78 -9.88 6.80
N ASN A 40 -10.25 -8.65 6.58
CA ASN A 40 -11.43 -8.36 5.76
C ASN A 40 -11.16 -8.37 4.25
N GLY A 41 -9.91 -8.62 3.82
CA GLY A 41 -9.52 -8.71 2.41
C GLY A 41 -9.00 -7.40 1.81
N TYR A 42 -8.92 -6.30 2.58
CA TYR A 42 -8.20 -5.11 2.11
C TYR A 42 -6.68 -5.36 2.11
N LYS A 43 -6.01 -4.91 1.06
CA LYS A 43 -4.56 -5.00 0.91
C LYS A 43 -4.01 -3.66 0.45
N TYR A 44 -2.87 -3.25 0.98
CA TYR A 44 -2.05 -2.19 0.43
C TYR A 44 -0.65 -2.72 0.14
N GLU A 45 -0.09 -2.38 -1.01
CA GLU A 45 1.28 -2.70 -1.41
C GLU A 45 1.92 -1.44 -1.99
N GLY A 46 3.05 -1.02 -1.42
CA GLY A 46 3.75 0.18 -1.88
C GLY A 46 4.68 0.76 -0.84
N GLU A 47 4.98 2.04 -0.99
CA GLU A 47 5.88 2.76 -0.09
C GLU A 47 5.20 3.11 1.24
N TRP A 48 5.98 3.03 2.32
CA TRP A 48 5.59 3.35 3.68
C TRP A 48 6.59 4.33 4.31
N LYS A 49 6.08 5.25 5.13
CA LYS A 49 6.90 6.10 5.99
C LYS A 49 6.16 6.37 7.28
N ASP A 50 6.83 6.14 8.40
CA ASP A 50 6.29 6.35 9.75
C ASP A 50 4.92 5.69 9.97
N GLY A 51 4.72 4.50 9.39
CA GLY A 51 3.48 3.73 9.49
C GLY A 51 2.36 4.16 8.56
N LYS A 52 2.63 5.06 7.60
CA LYS A 52 1.64 5.55 6.64
C LYS A 52 2.05 5.21 5.20
N PRO A 53 1.08 4.82 4.35
CA PRO A 53 1.24 4.84 2.90
C PRO A 53 1.74 6.19 2.39
N VAL A 54 2.81 6.16 1.60
CA VAL A 54 3.37 7.31 0.88
C VAL A 54 3.77 6.86 -0.52
N GLY A 55 4.22 7.78 -1.38
CA GLY A 55 4.84 7.42 -2.66
C GLY A 55 3.91 6.63 -3.57
N GLN A 56 4.46 5.73 -4.39
CA GLN A 56 3.66 4.85 -5.24
C GLN A 56 3.11 3.66 -4.46
N GLY A 57 1.86 3.32 -4.75
CA GLY A 57 1.22 2.15 -4.16
C GLY A 57 0.01 1.65 -4.92
N THR A 58 -0.45 0.48 -4.51
CA THR A 58 -1.68 -0.16 -4.94
C THR A 58 -2.48 -0.55 -3.70
N GLU A 59 -3.71 -0.05 -3.59
CA GLU A 59 -4.69 -0.58 -2.66
C GLU A 59 -5.69 -1.47 -3.39
N ILE A 60 -6.06 -2.58 -2.76
CA ILE A 60 -7.00 -3.56 -3.27
C ILE A 60 -8.09 -3.73 -2.22
N PHE A 61 -9.33 -3.57 -2.64
CA PHE A 61 -10.50 -3.70 -1.79
C PHE A 61 -11.08 -5.13 -1.86
N PRO A 62 -11.88 -5.54 -0.86
CA PRO A 62 -12.47 -6.88 -0.82
C PRO A 62 -13.38 -7.20 -2.01
N ASP A 63 -13.95 -6.18 -2.67
CA ASP A 63 -14.77 -6.34 -3.88
C ASP A 63 -13.95 -6.55 -5.17
N GLY A 64 -12.61 -6.54 -5.06
CA GLY A 64 -11.66 -6.67 -6.15
C GLY A 64 -11.37 -5.36 -6.89
N SER A 65 -12.00 -4.25 -6.50
CA SER A 65 -11.60 -2.93 -6.99
C SER A 65 -10.21 -2.56 -6.49
N LYS A 66 -9.50 -1.73 -7.25
CA LYS A 66 -8.13 -1.33 -6.93
C LYS A 66 -7.87 0.14 -7.24
N GLY A 67 -7.15 0.80 -6.35
CA GLY A 67 -6.60 2.15 -6.53
C GLY A 67 -5.10 2.07 -6.75
N ILE A 68 -4.60 2.62 -7.86
CA ILE A 68 -3.17 2.61 -8.20
C ILE A 68 -2.69 4.04 -8.38
N GLY A 69 -1.59 4.41 -7.73
CA GLY A 69 -0.90 5.68 -7.95
C GLY A 69 -0.23 6.24 -6.70
N GLU A 70 -0.17 7.56 -6.60
CA GLU A 70 0.54 8.25 -5.51
C GLU A 70 -0.31 8.38 -4.25
N PHE A 71 0.27 8.09 -3.08
CA PHE A 71 -0.28 8.28 -1.75
C PHE A 71 0.53 9.32 -0.96
N ARG A 72 -0.16 10.09 -0.11
CA ARG A 72 0.45 11.05 0.83
C ARG A 72 -0.25 10.97 2.16
N GLU A 73 0.52 10.84 3.24
CA GLU A 73 -0.02 10.78 4.61
C GLU A 73 -1.13 9.72 4.78
N GLY A 74 -0.98 8.58 4.11
CA GLY A 74 -1.96 7.49 4.16
C GLY A 74 -3.21 7.70 3.28
N LYS A 75 -3.22 8.71 2.41
CA LYS A 75 -4.37 9.03 1.56
C LYS A 75 -4.00 9.01 0.07
N PRO A 76 -4.90 8.59 -0.82
CA PRO A 76 -4.72 8.76 -2.26
C PRO A 76 -4.50 10.23 -2.63
N TRP A 77 -3.53 10.50 -3.52
CA TRP A 77 -3.20 11.85 -4.02
C TRP A 77 -3.36 11.95 -5.53
N ASN A 78 -2.68 11.08 -6.28
CA ASN A 78 -2.75 10.98 -7.73
C ASN A 78 -2.98 9.51 -8.13
N THR A 79 -4.20 9.02 -7.95
CA THR A 79 -4.56 7.60 -8.13
C THR A 79 -5.66 7.41 -9.17
N THR A 80 -5.67 6.24 -9.82
CA THR A 80 -6.79 5.77 -10.65
C THR A 80 -7.44 4.57 -9.99
N HIS A 81 -8.74 4.65 -9.74
CA HIS A 81 -9.52 3.57 -9.15
C HIS A 81 -10.31 2.84 -10.22
N ARG A 82 -10.20 1.51 -10.23
CA ARG A 82 -10.85 0.63 -11.19
C ARG A 82 -11.63 -0.46 -10.48
N ASP A 83 -12.73 -0.90 -11.09
CA ASP A 83 -13.42 -2.11 -10.65
C ASP A 83 -12.57 -3.36 -10.96
N LYS A 84 -13.07 -4.53 -10.54
CA LYS A 84 -12.43 -5.83 -10.79
C LYS A 84 -12.28 -6.18 -12.28
N ASN A 85 -13.06 -5.54 -13.16
CA ASN A 85 -13.02 -5.75 -14.60
C ASN A 85 -12.08 -4.75 -15.30
N GLY A 86 -11.51 -3.79 -14.57
CA GLY A 86 -10.60 -2.77 -15.08
C GLY A 86 -11.28 -1.49 -15.56
N ASN A 87 -12.60 -1.36 -15.41
CA ASN A 87 -13.33 -0.13 -15.73
C ASN A 87 -12.97 0.96 -14.73
N ILE A 88 -12.72 2.19 -15.21
CA ILE A 88 -12.43 3.31 -14.32
C ILE A 88 -13.70 3.68 -13.55
N LEU A 89 -13.60 3.69 -12.22
CA LEU A 89 -14.65 4.16 -11.32
C LEU A 89 -14.53 5.66 -11.07
N TYR A 90 -13.32 6.11 -10.72
CA TYR A 90 -12.96 7.50 -10.48
C TYR A 90 -11.43 7.66 -10.44
N LYS A 91 -10.98 8.91 -10.39
CA LYS A 91 -9.58 9.28 -10.15
C LYS A 91 -9.47 10.14 -8.92
N VAL A 92 -8.33 10.11 -8.25
CA VAL A 92 -7.95 11.14 -7.28
C VAL A 92 -6.86 11.96 -7.92
N VAL A 93 -7.04 13.28 -8.00
CA VAL A 93 -6.09 14.23 -8.59
C VAL A 93 -5.84 15.33 -7.58
N ASN A 94 -4.58 15.50 -7.16
CA ASN A 94 -4.20 16.41 -6.08
C ASN A 94 -5.08 16.25 -4.82
N GLY A 95 -5.38 15.00 -4.45
CA GLY A 95 -6.18 14.65 -3.28
C GLY A 95 -7.69 14.87 -3.44
N LYS A 96 -8.18 15.27 -4.62
CA LYS A 96 -9.61 15.46 -4.90
C LYS A 96 -10.14 14.34 -5.79
N THR A 97 -11.30 13.79 -5.42
CA THR A 97 -11.97 12.76 -6.22
C THR A 97 -12.63 13.40 -7.45
N ILE A 98 -12.35 12.83 -8.62
CA ILE A 98 -12.90 13.20 -9.93
C ILE A 98 -13.59 11.96 -10.50
N LYS A 99 -14.89 12.07 -10.76
CA LYS A 99 -15.66 11.01 -11.45
C LYS A 99 -15.57 11.21 -12.97
N PRO A 100 -15.66 10.13 -13.77
CA PRO A 100 -15.78 10.22 -15.22
C PRO A 100 -16.95 11.10 -15.67
#